data_AF-A0A2V9NZC8-F1
#
_entry.id   AF-A0A2V9NZC8-F1
#
_cell.length_a   1.000
_cell.length_b   1.000
_cell.length_c   1.000
_cell.angle_alpha   90.00
_cell.angle_beta   90.00
_cell.angle_gamma   90.00
#
_symmetry.space_group_name_H-M   'P 1'
#
loop_
_entity.id
_entity.type
_entity.pdbx_description
1 polymer ?
#
loop_
_entity_poly.entity_id
_entity_poly.type
_entity_poly.pdbx_seq_one_letter_code
_entity_poly.pdbx_strand_id
1 'polypeptide(L)'
;MCDMEVHEHVMVDGPTATLSERLVHRNVTSLSRYIQKHDQYSNWEARVWSGPSGGHAQLQPAFFGSQAQRRRWLKQKFFKVPGSSVWLFFYRYVLRLGFLDGVPGLI
;
A
#
# COMPACT_ATOMS: atom_id res chain seq x y z
N MET A 1 3.36 3.65 1.27
CA MET A 1 2.29 3.67 2.30
C MET A 1 1.11 2.83 1.86
N CYS A 2 1.13 1.54 2.20
CA CYS A 2 -0.01 0.65 2.03
C CYS A 2 -0.17 -0.11 3.33
N ASP A 3 -0.73 0.59 4.30
CA ASP A 3 -1.05 0.07 5.61
C ASP A 3 -2.29 -0.83 5.49
N MET A 4 -2.10 -1.98 4.86
CA MET A 4 -3.20 -2.82 4.41
C MET A 4 -3.75 -3.74 5.51
N GLU A 5 -3.02 -3.92 6.61
CA GLU A 5 -3.49 -4.76 7.73
C GLU A 5 -3.89 -3.96 8.96
N VAL A 6 -3.40 -2.72 9.15
CA VAL A 6 -3.85 -1.85 10.24
C VAL A 6 -5.13 -1.09 9.86
N HIS A 7 -5.46 -1.00 8.57
CA HIS A 7 -6.76 -0.49 8.16
C HIS A 7 -7.84 -1.52 8.46
N GLU A 8 -8.56 -1.28 9.56
CA GLU A 8 -9.76 -2.02 9.93
C GLU A 8 -10.74 -2.02 8.74
N HIS A 9 -11.04 -3.22 8.24
CA HIS A 9 -12.11 -3.41 7.27
C HIS A 9 -13.43 -3.40 8.03
N VAL A 10 -14.03 -2.23 8.17
CA VAL A 10 -15.33 -2.07 8.84
C VAL A 10 -16.40 -2.76 8.00
N MET A 11 -16.98 -3.85 8.53
CA MET A 11 -18.21 -4.45 8.00
C MET A 11 -19.39 -3.87 8.77
N VAL A 12 -20.36 -3.30 8.07
CA VAL A 12 -21.54 -2.67 8.68
C VAL A 12 -22.78 -3.43 8.24
N ASP A 13 -23.51 -3.99 9.20
CA ASP A 13 -24.82 -4.58 8.97
C ASP A 13 -25.91 -3.51 9.23
N GLY A 14 -26.18 -2.67 8.22
CA GLY A 14 -27.18 -1.61 8.33
C GLY A 14 -27.12 -0.55 7.21
N PRO A 15 -28.07 0.40 7.18
CA PRO A 15 -28.06 1.49 6.21
C PRO A 15 -26.86 2.41 6.45
N THR A 16 -26.09 2.67 5.40
CA THR A 16 -24.98 3.64 5.42
C THR A 16 -25.34 4.86 4.59
N ALA A 17 -24.76 6.01 4.94
CA ALA A 17 -24.94 7.26 4.20
C ALA A 17 -23.57 7.88 3.91
N THR A 18 -23.49 8.66 2.83
CA THR A 18 -22.29 9.43 2.50
C THR A 18 -22.42 10.84 3.04
N LEU A 19 -21.39 11.34 3.71
CA LEU A 19 -21.34 12.72 4.16
C LEU A 19 -21.23 13.66 2.94
N SER A 20 -22.10 14.66 2.86
CA SER A 20 -22.07 15.67 1.78
C SER A 20 -20.96 16.70 1.97
N GLU A 21 -20.57 16.96 3.22
CA GLU A 21 -19.56 17.95 3.59
C GLU A 21 -18.16 17.34 3.68
N ARG A 22 -17.13 18.19 3.53
CA ARG A 22 -15.74 17.75 3.65
C ARG A 22 -15.33 17.60 5.11
N LEU A 23 -14.90 16.39 5.48
CA LEU A 23 -14.21 16.16 6.75
C LEU A 23 -12.73 16.60 6.61
N VAL A 24 -12.36 17.70 7.27
CA VAL A 24 -10.98 18.20 7.24
C VAL A 24 -10.12 17.43 8.24
N HIS A 25 -9.27 16.52 7.74
CA HIS A 25 -8.33 15.75 8.57
C HIS A 25 -6.96 16.43 8.66
N ARG A 26 -6.66 17.11 9.78
CA ARG A 26 -5.34 17.70 10.05
C ARG A 26 -4.56 16.82 11.02
N ASN A 27 -3.80 15.86 10.49
CA ASN A 27 -3.03 14.89 11.29
C ASN A 27 -1.50 15.18 11.33
N VAL A 28 -1.08 16.36 10.86
CA VAL A 28 0.33 16.76 10.86
C VAL A 28 0.55 17.84 11.90
N THR A 29 1.13 17.46 13.03
CA THR A 29 1.47 18.38 14.12
C THR A 29 2.92 18.86 14.04
N SER A 30 3.86 18.02 13.60
CA SER A 30 5.28 18.39 13.43
C SER A 30 6.01 17.46 12.43
N LEU A 31 7.12 17.95 11.86
CA LEU A 31 7.98 17.15 10.98
C LEU A 31 8.55 15.91 11.71
N SER A 32 8.95 16.06 12.97
CA SER A 32 9.45 14.95 13.78
C SER A 32 8.42 13.83 13.94
N ARG A 33 7.14 14.19 14.18
CA ARG A 33 6.05 13.20 14.25
C ARG A 33 5.82 12.52 12.91
N TYR A 34 5.94 13.25 11.80
CA TYR A 34 5.83 12.69 10.46
C TYR A 34 6.93 11.65 10.19
N ILE A 35 8.18 11.98 10.50
CA ILE A 35 9.33 11.07 10.34
C ILE A 35 9.16 9.83 11.22
N GLN A 36 8.82 10.02 12.50
CA GLN A 36 8.62 8.90 13.43
C GLN A 36 7.50 7.97 12.97
N LYS A 37 6.41 8.52 12.42
CA LYS A 37 5.31 7.73 11.86
C LYS A 37 5.77 6.90 10.65
N HIS A 38 6.60 7.47 9.79
CA HIS A 38 7.18 6.74 8.65
C HIS A 38 8.10 5.61 9.09
N ASP A 39 8.94 5.84 10.10
CA ASP A 39 9.81 4.81 10.66
C ASP A 39 9.00 3.66 11.29
N GLN A 40 7.97 3.99 12.08
CA GLN A 40 7.05 3.01 12.65
C GLN A 40 6.37 2.16 11.58
N TYR A 41 5.85 2.78 10.51
CA TYR A 41 5.23 2.04 9.41
C TYR A 41 6.22 1.17 8.64
N SER A 42 7.43 1.67 8.40
CA SER A 42 8.48 0.92 7.68
C SER A 42 8.90 -0.30 8.48
N ASN A 43 9.13 -0.14 9.79
CA ASN A 43 9.45 -1.23 10.70
C ASN A 43 8.30 -2.26 10.80
N TRP A 44 7.06 -1.78 10.82
CA TRP A 44 5.89 -2.65 10.80
C TRP A 44 5.79 -3.46 9.49
N GLU A 45 5.93 -2.81 8.33
CA GLU A 45 5.91 -3.48 7.03
C GLU A 45 7.06 -4.52 6.94
N ALA A 46 8.27 -4.17 7.38
CA ALA A 46 9.40 -5.09 7.43
C ALA A 46 9.11 -6.33 8.29
N ARG A 47 8.40 -6.18 9.41
CA ARG A 47 7.97 -7.30 10.25
C ARG A 47 6.91 -8.17 9.57
N VAL A 48 5.99 -7.58 8.83
CA VAL A 48 4.99 -8.34 8.04
C VAL A 48 5.64 -9.17 6.94
N TRP A 49 6.71 -8.65 6.31
CA TRP A 49 7.45 -9.38 5.29
C TRP A 49 8.41 -10.43 5.84
N SER A 50 8.98 -10.22 7.04
CA SER A 50 10.00 -11.11 7.64
C SER A 50 9.45 -12.11 8.69
N GLY A 51 8.28 -11.85 9.26
CA GLY A 51 7.67 -12.70 10.27
C GLY A 51 7.11 -14.03 9.73
N PRO A 52 6.97 -15.07 10.56
CA PRO A 52 6.33 -16.33 10.17
C PRO A 52 4.88 -16.08 9.76
N SER A 53 4.49 -16.59 8.60
CA SER A 53 3.20 -16.38 7.91
C SER A 53 1.94 -16.89 8.65
N GLY A 54 1.99 -17.15 9.97
CA GLY A 54 1.08 -18.07 10.65
C GLY A 54 0.28 -17.55 11.85
N GLY A 55 0.29 -16.26 12.20
CA GLY A 55 -0.23 -15.83 13.52
C GLY A 55 -1.50 -14.99 13.55
N HIS A 56 -1.78 -14.19 12.52
CA HIS A 56 -2.89 -13.25 12.53
C HIS A 56 -3.79 -13.52 11.34
N ALA A 57 -5.08 -13.21 11.44
CA ALA A 57 -6.09 -13.33 10.39
C ALA A 57 -5.73 -12.43 9.18
N GLN A 58 -4.66 -12.79 8.47
CA GLN A 58 -4.18 -12.07 7.31
C GLN A 58 -5.11 -12.40 6.14
N LEU A 59 -5.56 -11.36 5.44
CA LEU A 59 -6.31 -11.51 4.21
C LEU A 59 -5.54 -12.42 3.24
N GLN A 60 -6.09 -13.60 2.97
CA GLN A 60 -5.46 -14.56 2.08
C GLN A 60 -5.35 -13.98 0.65
N PRO A 61 -4.18 -14.11 0.00
CA PRO A 61 -3.99 -13.58 -1.35
C PRO A 61 -4.82 -14.40 -2.35
N ALA A 62 -5.85 -13.78 -2.93
CA ALA A 62 -6.72 -14.40 -3.93
C ALA A 62 -6.79 -13.55 -5.20
N PHE A 63 -6.61 -14.18 -6.37
CA PHE A 63 -6.73 -13.51 -7.67
C PHE A 63 -8.18 -13.17 -8.02
N PHE A 64 -9.13 -14.03 -7.62
CA PHE A 64 -10.57 -13.79 -7.74
C PHE A 64 -11.19 -13.29 -6.44
N GLY A 65 -10.43 -12.55 -5.63
CA GLY A 65 -10.87 -12.00 -4.35
C GLY A 65 -11.31 -10.54 -4.41
N SER A 66 -11.43 -9.92 -3.22
CA SER A 66 -11.61 -8.47 -3.06
C SER A 66 -10.43 -7.67 -3.62
N GLN A 67 -10.62 -6.37 -3.86
CA GLN A 67 -9.53 -5.49 -4.35
C GLN A 67 -8.26 -5.59 -3.49
N ALA A 68 -8.43 -5.68 -2.17
CA ALA A 68 -7.35 -5.85 -1.21
C ALA A 68 -6.61 -7.19 -1.41
N GLN A 69 -7.36 -8.30 -1.56
CA GLN A 69 -6.79 -9.63 -1.80
C GLN A 69 -6.03 -9.72 -3.12
N ARG A 70 -6.59 -9.15 -4.20
CA ARG A 70 -5.96 -9.11 -5.53
C ARG A 70 -4.66 -8.33 -5.52
N ARG A 71 -4.67 -7.15 -4.89
CA ARG A 71 -3.49 -6.30 -4.75
C ARG A 71 -2.38 -6.99 -3.96
N ARG A 72 -2.74 -7.71 -2.89
CA ARG A 72 -1.81 -8.51 -2.10
C ARG A 72 -1.21 -9.66 -2.90
N TRP A 73 -2.04 -10.40 -3.64
CA TRP A 73 -1.60 -11.46 -4.53
C TRP A 73 -0.63 -10.95 -5.60
N LEU A 74 -0.97 -9.83 -6.25
CA LEU A 74 -0.14 -9.21 -7.28
C LEU A 74 1.22 -8.83 -6.71
N LYS A 75 1.27 -8.16 -5.54
CA LYS A 75 2.54 -7.81 -4.88
C LYS A 75 3.36 -9.05 -4.54
N GLN A 76 2.77 -10.05 -3.88
CA GLN A 76 3.50 -11.26 -3.48
C GLN A 76 4.07 -12.04 -4.67
N LYS A 77 3.34 -12.12 -5.79
CA LYS A 77 3.82 -12.77 -7.01
C LYS A 77 4.83 -11.91 -7.76
N PHE A 78 4.55 -10.62 -7.94
CA PHE A 78 5.39 -9.69 -8.67
C PHE A 78 6.76 -9.53 -8.02
N PHE A 79 6.84 -9.33 -6.70
CA PHE A 79 8.12 -9.19 -6.00
C PHE A 79 8.95 -10.49 -5.93
N LYS A 80 8.37 -11.66 -6.22
CA LYS A 80 9.11 -12.93 -6.34
C LYS A 80 9.79 -13.12 -7.70
N VAL A 81 9.43 -12.33 -8.71
CA VAL A 81 10.03 -12.44 -10.04
C VAL A 81 11.38 -11.69 -10.04
N PRO A 82 12.49 -12.33 -10.48
CA PRO A 82 13.78 -11.66 -10.59
C PRO A 82 13.68 -10.49 -11.59
N GLY A 83 14.21 -9.31 -11.22
CA GLY A 83 14.14 -8.12 -12.06
C GLY A 83 12.78 -7.37 -12.03
N SER A 84 11.88 -7.72 -11.10
CA SER A 84 10.59 -7.04 -10.92
C SER A 84 10.72 -5.51 -10.74
N SER A 85 11.75 -5.04 -10.04
CA SER A 85 12.04 -3.60 -9.91
C SER A 85 12.35 -2.92 -11.24
N VAL A 86 13.11 -3.59 -12.13
CA VAL A 86 13.44 -3.07 -13.46
C VAL A 86 12.20 -3.01 -14.34
N TRP A 87 11.35 -4.04 -14.27
CA TRP A 87 10.05 -4.05 -14.96
C TRP A 87 9.12 -2.93 -14.48
N LEU A 88 9.06 -2.70 -13.15
CA LEU A 88 8.24 -1.62 -12.59
C LEU A 88 8.76 -0.24 -13.02
N PHE A 89 10.09 -0.07 -13.03
CA PHE A 89 10.73 1.14 -13.56
C PHE A 89 10.39 1.34 -15.03
N PHE A 90 10.58 0.32 -15.87
CA PHE A 90 10.27 0.38 -17.29
C PHE A 90 8.79 0.72 -17.55
N TYR A 91 7.87 0.06 -16.83
CA TYR A 91 6.43 0.36 -16.93
C TYR A 91 6.11 1.81 -16.57
N ARG A 92 6.71 2.35 -15.50
CA ARG A 92 6.47 3.72 -15.07
C ARG A 92 7.12 4.76 -15.98
N TYR A 93 8.35 4.50 -16.41
CA TYR A 93 9.13 5.44 -17.20
C TYR A 93 8.67 5.48 -18.66
N VAL A 94 8.48 4.32 -19.29
CA VAL A 94 8.15 4.22 -20.73
C VAL A 94 6.65 4.17 -20.95
N LEU A 95 5.94 3.20 -20.35
CA LEU A 95 4.53 2.98 -20.64
C LEU A 95 3.61 4.04 -20.01
N ARG A 96 3.98 4.61 -18.86
CA ARG A 96 3.28 5.75 -18.24
C ARG A 96 3.83 7.12 -18.67
N LEU A 97 4.72 7.15 -19.66
CA LEU A 97 5.29 8.39 -20.20
C LEU A 97 6.06 9.21 -19.14
N GLY A 98 6.61 8.58 -18.11
CA GLY A 98 7.42 9.27 -17.10
C GLY A 98 8.66 9.96 -17.67
N PHE A 99 9.14 9.56 -18.85
CA PHE A 99 10.19 10.29 -19.57
C PHE A 99 9.78 11.74 -19.94
N LEU A 100 8.48 12.04 -20.01
CA LEU A 100 7.98 13.41 -20.22
C LEU A 100 8.25 14.31 -19.01
N ASP A 101 8.34 13.72 -17.82
CA ASP A 101 8.64 14.45 -16.58
C ASP A 101 10.15 14.77 -16.44
N GLY A 102 11.00 14.25 -17.33
CA GLY A 102 12.44 14.51 -17.34
C GLY A 102 13.19 13.80 -16.19
N VAL A 103 14.08 14.54 -15.50
CA VAL A 103 14.86 14.02 -14.35
C VAL A 103 13.97 13.46 -13.23
N PRO A 104 12.86 14.13 -12.84
CA PRO A 104 11.87 13.56 -11.92
C PRO A 104 11.28 12.21 -12.30
N GLY A 105 11.22 11.87 -13.60
CA GLY A 105 10.72 10.57 -14.05
C GLY A 105 11.71 9.42 -13.84
N LEU A 106 13.00 9.74 -13.64
CA LEU A 106 14.09 8.78 -13.54
C LEU A 106 14.39 8.34 -12.09
N ILE A 107 13.82 9.03 -11.09
CA ILE A 107 14.14 8.91 -9.65
C ILE A 107 12.86 8.58 -8.86
#